data_AF-A0A970ID67-F1
#
_entry.id   AF-A0A970ID67-F1
#
_cell.length_a   1.000
_cell.length_b   1.000
_cell.length_c   1.000
_cell.angle_alpha   90.00
_cell.angle_beta   90.00
_cell.angle_gamma   90.00
#
_symmetry.space_group_name_H-M   'P 1'
#
loop_
_entity.id
_entity.type
_entity.pdbx_description
1 polymer ?
#
loop_
_entity_poly.entity_id
_entity_poly.type
_entity_poly.pdbx_seq_one_letter_code
_entity_poly.pdbx_strand_id
1 'polypeptide(L)' 'MRDGYAYNQPIIPWDQNYPITSYIPPFPPNSKLARAYFIYQRYTRSFPPKEALDKGTMFPELYSPYPYHDRKGI' A
#
# COMPACT_ATOMS: atom_id res chain seq x y z
N MET A 1 -10.39 -14.57 -19.72
CA MET A 1 -9.31 -13.66 -20.17
C MET A 1 -9.85 -12.76 -21.27
N ARG A 2 -10.64 -11.75 -20.89
CA ARG A 2 -11.05 -10.56 -21.65
C ARG A 2 -12.06 -9.85 -20.78
N ASP A 3 -11.54 -9.14 -19.79
CA ASP A 3 -12.37 -8.54 -18.77
C ASP A 3 -12.45 -7.07 -19.20
N GLY A 4 -13.33 -6.84 -20.19
CA GLY A 4 -13.53 -5.56 -20.85
C GLY A 4 -14.18 -4.58 -19.89
N TYR A 5 -13.42 -3.64 -19.36
CA TYR A 5 -13.95 -2.47 -18.68
C TYR A 5 -13.85 -1.26 -19.60
N ALA A 6 -14.96 -0.92 -20.25
CA ALA A 6 -15.13 0.37 -20.90
C ALA A 6 -15.66 1.35 -19.84
N TYR A 7 -14.76 2.12 -19.24
CA TYR A 7 -15.13 3.13 -18.25
C TYR A 7 -15.65 4.38 -18.98
N ASN A 8 -16.95 4.42 -19.26
CA ASN A 8 -17.63 5.69 -19.53
C ASN A 8 -17.69 6.48 -18.21
N GLN A 9 -16.61 7.20 -17.91
CA GLN A 9 -16.54 8.07 -16.75
C GLN A 9 -17.37 9.34 -17.04
N PRO A 10 -18.28 9.77 -16.14
CA PRO A 10 -18.95 11.05 -16.29
C PRO A 10 -17.89 12.16 -16.15
N ILE A 11 -17.89 13.08 -17.12
CA ILE A 11 -16.97 14.22 -17.15
C ILE A 11 -17.23 15.07 -15.90
N ILE A 12 -16.27 15.14 -14.99
CA ILE A 12 -16.33 16.00 -13.81
C ILE A 12 -16.11 17.47 -14.25
N PRO A 13 -17.01 18.42 -13.92
CA PRO A 13 -16.99 19.77 -14.50
C PRO A 13 -15.74 20.61 -14.21
N TRP A 14 -14.97 20.27 -13.17
CA TRP A 14 -13.79 21.02 -12.74
C TRP A 14 -12.52 20.68 -13.54
N ASP A 15 -12.62 19.73 -14.48
CA ASP A 15 -11.53 19.18 -15.27
C ASP A 15 -11.60 19.66 -16.73
N GLN A 16 -11.57 20.99 -16.95
CA GLN A 16 -11.66 21.57 -18.30
C GLN A 16 -10.31 21.83 -18.99
N ASN A 17 -9.18 21.60 -18.30
CA ASN A 17 -7.86 22.05 -18.78
C ASN A 17 -6.78 20.96 -18.90
N TYR A 18 -7.14 19.68 -18.82
CA TYR A 18 -6.17 18.60 -19.05
C TYR A 18 -6.30 18.09 -20.49
N PRO A 19 -5.21 18.09 -21.29
CA PRO A 19 -5.23 17.49 -22.60
C PRO A 19 -5.60 16.01 -22.45
N ILE A 20 -6.60 15.59 -23.21
CA ILE A 20 -7.32 14.31 -23.20
C ILE A 20 -6.43 13.06 -23.44
N THR A 21 -5.10 13.21 -23.47
CA THR A 21 -4.17 12.25 -24.10
C THR A 21 -3.25 11.50 -23.13
N SER A 22 -3.36 11.67 -21.81
CA SER A 22 -2.56 10.86 -20.87
C SER A 22 -3.27 10.65 -19.55
N TYR A 23 -4.30 9.80 -19.53
CA TYR A 23 -4.80 9.24 -18.28
C TYR A 23 -3.71 8.35 -17.67
N ILE A 24 -2.95 8.91 -16.71
CA ILE A 24 -2.04 8.15 -15.87
C ILE A 24 -2.89 7.59 -14.73
N PRO A 25 -3.14 6.27 -14.67
CA PRO A 25 -3.89 5.73 -13.56
C PRO A 25 -3.16 6.07 -12.24
N PRO A 26 -3.88 6.35 -11.15
CA PRO A 26 -3.27 6.68 -9.85
C PRO A 26 -2.43 5.53 -9.26
N PHE A 27 -2.46 4.36 -9.90
CA PHE A 27 -1.75 3.16 -9.49
C PHE A 27 -1.03 2.54 -10.68
N PRO A 28 0.18 1.97 -10.47
CA PRO A 28 0.90 1.23 -11.51
C PRO A 28 0.05 0.10 -12.11
N PRO A 29 0.28 -0.26 -13.40
CA PRO A 29 -0.32 -1.44 -14.00
C PRO A 29 -0.07 -2.69 -13.13
N ASN A 30 -1.09 -3.55 -12.99
CA ASN A 30 -1.05 -4.77 -12.15
C ASN A 30 -0.95 -4.53 -10.62
N SER A 31 -1.26 -3.33 -10.14
CA SER A 31 -1.41 -3.10 -8.70
C SER A 31 -2.50 -4.00 -8.12
N LYS A 32 -2.20 -4.68 -7.00
CA LYS A 32 -3.19 -5.48 -6.28
C LYS A 32 -4.07 -4.56 -5.43
N LEU A 33 -5.35 -4.89 -5.30
CA LEU A 33 -6.24 -4.23 -4.34
C LEU A 33 -5.65 -4.36 -2.92
N ALA A 34 -5.75 -3.28 -2.14
CA ALA A 34 -5.36 -3.31 -0.74
C ALA A 34 -6.15 -4.41 -0.01
N ARG A 35 -5.44 -5.28 0.70
CA ARG A 35 -6.02 -6.33 1.54
C ARG A 35 -5.61 -6.08 2.97
N ALA A 36 -6.59 -6.05 3.88
CA ALA A 36 -6.29 -6.05 5.30
C ALA A 36 -5.70 -7.42 5.67
N TYR A 37 -4.50 -7.42 6.23
CA TYR A 37 -3.81 -8.62 6.67
C TYR A 37 -4.04 -8.79 8.17
N PHE A 38 -4.70 -9.87 8.56
CA PHE A 38 -5.02 -10.18 9.96
C PHE A 38 -4.30 -11.48 10.34
N ILE A 39 -3.44 -11.41 11.37
CA ILE A 39 -2.85 -12.59 12.01
C ILE A 39 -3.62 -12.84 13.33
N TYR A 40 -3.89 -14.09 13.66
CA TYR A 40 -4.39 -14.44 14.99
C TYR A 40 -3.33 -14.11 16.05
N GLN A 41 -3.57 -13.03 16.80
CA GLN A 41 -2.65 -12.56 17.84
C GLN A 41 -2.76 -13.46 19.08
N ARG A 42 -1.97 -14.54 19.15
CA ARG A 42 -1.83 -15.34 20.37
C ARG A 42 -0.81 -14.66 21.28
N TYR A 43 -1.27 -14.16 22.43
CA TYR A 43 -0.38 -13.62 23.46
C TYR A 43 0.60 -14.71 23.91
N THR A 44 1.87 -14.59 23.50
CA THR A 44 2.90 -15.62 23.73
C THR A 44 4.20 -15.00 24.20
N ARG A 45 4.76 -14.06 23.41
CA ARG A 45 5.98 -13.32 23.74
C ARG A 45 5.75 -11.85 23.46
N SER A 46 6.21 -10.99 24.37
CA SER A 46 6.15 -9.54 24.21
C SER A 46 7.55 -8.94 24.33
N PHE A 47 7.78 -7.84 23.61
CA PHE A 47 8.97 -7.02 23.84
C PHE A 47 8.90 -6.36 25.23
N PRO A 48 10.06 -6.14 25.89
CA PRO A 48 10.13 -5.25 27.05
C PRO A 48 9.58 -3.85 26.72
N PRO A 49 9.00 -3.11 27.68
CA PRO A 49 8.30 -1.85 27.41
C PRO A 49 9.14 -0.82 26.63
N LYS A 50 10.44 -0.71 26.96
CA LYS A 50 11.36 0.19 26.27
C LYS A 50 11.49 -0.15 24.78
N GLU A 51 11.70 -1.42 24.46
CA GLU A 51 11.87 -1.89 23.09
C GLU A 51 10.55 -1.82 22.31
N ALA A 52 9.42 -2.08 22.96
CA ALA A 52 8.10 -1.96 22.34
C ALA A 52 7.79 -0.52 21.91
N LEU A 53 8.20 0.47 22.72
CA LEU A 53 8.10 1.90 22.38
C LEU A 53 8.96 2.25 21.16
N ASP A 54 10.22 1.80 21.14
CA ASP A 54 11.13 2.08 20.02
C ASP A 54 10.65 1.45 18.70
N LYS A 55 10.03 0.27 18.76
CA LYS A 55 9.53 -0.48 17.58
C LYS A 55 8.12 -0.09 17.16
N GLY A 56 7.36 0.59 18.01
CA GLY A 56 5.94 0.91 17.77
C GLY A 56 4.98 -0.29 17.85
N THR A 57 5.44 -1.41 18.41
CA THR A 57 4.61 -2.61 18.64
C THR A 57 5.15 -3.41 19.82
N MET A 58 4.25 -3.93 20.67
CA MET A 58 4.60 -4.86 21.76
C MET A 58 4.80 -6.29 21.26
N PHE A 59 4.32 -6.58 20.05
CA PHE A 59 4.23 -7.91 19.48
C PHE A 59 5.36 -8.14 18.47
N PRO A 60 6.28 -9.08 18.72
CA PRO A 60 7.38 -9.40 17.82
C PRO A 60 6.95 -9.79 16.41
N GLU A 61 5.82 -10.49 16.28
CA GLU A 61 5.26 -10.94 15.01
C GLU A 61 4.75 -9.81 14.11
N LEU A 62 4.49 -8.62 14.67
CA LEU A 62 4.05 -7.45 13.92
C LEU A 62 5.22 -6.52 13.53
N TYR A 63 6.41 -6.74 14.09
CA TYR A 63 7.56 -5.90 13.77
C TYR A 63 8.11 -6.26 12.38
N SER A 64 7.79 -5.42 11.39
CA SER A 64 8.28 -5.53 10.02
C SER A 64 8.98 -4.22 9.64
N PRO A 65 10.31 -4.10 9.87
CA PRO A 65 11.04 -2.93 9.44
C PRO A 65 11.00 -2.84 7.92
N TYR A 66 10.75 -1.64 7.39
CA TYR A 66 10.78 -1.43 5.95
C TYR A 66 12.18 -1.81 5.45
N PRO A 67 12.31 -2.70 4.45
CA PRO A 67 13.62 -3.04 3.91
C PRO A 67 14.23 -1.75 3.38
N TYR A 68 15.35 -1.34 3.97
CA TYR A 68 16.22 -0.36 3.35
C TYR A 68 16.75 -1.07 2.11
N HIS A 69 16.10 -0.88 0.97
CA HIS A 69 16.73 -1.21 -0.28
C HIS A 69 18.00 -0.38 -0.31
N ASP A 70 19.15 -1.02 -0.13
CA ASP A 70 20.42 -0.49 -0.59
C ASP A 70 20.18 -0.15 -2.06
N ARG A 71 19.98 1.14 -2.34
CA ARG A 71 19.89 1.64 -3.72
C ARG A 71 21.30 1.55 -4.31
N LYS A 72 21.79 0.34 -4.55
CA LYS A 72 22.98 0.10 -5.38
C LYS A 72 22.52 0.22 -6.83
N GLY A 73 22.44 1.46 -7.33
CA GLY A 73 22.10 1.71 -8.73
C GLY A 73 21.34 3.01 -9.01
N ILE A 74 21.71 4.12 -8.37
CA ILE A 74 21.58 5.45 -8.97
C ILE A 74 23.01 5.94 -9.21
#